data_AF-A0A3M1K8X3-F1
#
_entry.id   AF-A0A3M1K8X3-F1
#
_cell.length_a   1.000
_cell.length_b   1.000
_cell.length_c   1.000
_cell.angle_alpha   90.00
_cell.angle_beta   90.00
_cell.angle_gamma   90.00
#
_symmetry.space_group_name_H-M   'P 1'
#
loop_
_entity.id
_entity.type
_entity.pdbx_description
1 polymer ?
#
loop_
_entity_poly.entity_id
_entity_poly.type
_entity_poly.pdbx_seq_one_letter_code
_entity_poly.pdbx_strand_id
1 'polypeptide(L)'
;MMRWVLAALGFVYGRVWGAIGGYLVGKMIDDSMQRKSLQRGQARLREDLIEGMLTLAMAVARADGRIDRAEVRRVRQFFEQSLGLRGEAVEWLRDALKAEARNPGDWRRTAAQLSRQLGPLDRMVLFRLLLEVAAADGNVSAEERAVIEEVGRIWGLGGAPFNSWQQQREQGRGRAWALGVLELTEPASEAEIQRAYRRLVREKHPDRFAHLGEAFQKQAHEQFVEIQEAYRILTS
;
A
#
# COMPACT_ATOMS: atom_id res chain seq x y z
N MET A 1 22.46 -12.42 -21.61
CA MET A 1 23.23 -13.61 -22.05
C MET A 1 23.11 -13.80 -23.57
N MET A 2 21.98 -13.43 -24.17
CA MET A 2 21.73 -13.54 -25.61
C MET A 2 22.55 -12.57 -26.46
N ARG A 3 23.00 -11.43 -25.90
CA ARG A 3 23.87 -10.48 -26.63
C ARG A 3 25.17 -11.09 -27.13
N TRP A 4 25.76 -12.00 -26.37
CA TRP A 4 27.02 -12.67 -26.72
C TRP A 4 26.79 -13.85 -27.65
N VAL A 5 25.70 -14.60 -27.43
CA VAL A 5 25.30 -15.73 -28.29
C VAL A 5 24.98 -15.26 -29.71
N LEU A 6 24.20 -14.18 -29.83
CA LEU A 6 23.81 -13.64 -31.14
C LEU A 6 24.94 -12.87 -31.83
N ALA A 7 25.85 -12.24 -31.07
CA ALA A 7 27.08 -11.67 -31.63
C ALA A 7 27.98 -12.77 -32.24
N ALA A 8 28.14 -13.90 -31.54
CA ALA A 8 28.91 -15.03 -32.05
C ALA A 8 28.27 -15.65 -33.31
N LEU A 9 26.94 -15.81 -33.32
CA LEU A 9 26.17 -16.28 -34.48
C LEU A 9 26.26 -15.32 -35.67
N GLY A 10 26.15 -14.01 -35.41
CA GLY A 10 26.33 -12.97 -36.41
C GLY A 10 27.74 -12.95 -37.00
N PHE A 11 28.77 -13.24 -36.20
CA PHE A 11 30.15 -13.33 -36.68
C PHE A 11 30.36 -14.45 -37.71
N VAL A 12 29.71 -15.60 -37.51
CA VAL A 12 29.83 -16.76 -38.40
C VAL A 12 29.34 -16.44 -39.82
N TYR A 13 28.26 -15.66 -39.96
CA TYR A 13 27.63 -15.37 -41.26
C TYR A 13 28.07 -14.04 -41.88
N GLY A 14 28.45 -13.04 -41.08
CA GLY A 14 28.76 -11.68 -41.56
C GLY A 14 30.10 -11.12 -41.10
N ARG A 15 30.96 -11.96 -40.50
CA ARG A 15 32.25 -11.57 -39.89
C ARG A 15 32.06 -10.41 -38.92
N VAL A 16 32.92 -9.39 -38.97
CA VAL A 16 32.91 -8.27 -38.01
C VAL A 16 31.58 -7.50 -38.04
N TRP A 17 31.01 -7.25 -39.22
CA TRP A 17 29.75 -6.50 -39.36
C TRP A 17 28.54 -7.32 -38.89
N GLY A 18 28.54 -8.63 -39.14
CA GLY A 18 27.51 -9.53 -38.62
C GLY A 18 27.56 -9.64 -37.09
N ALA A 19 28.75 -9.64 -36.49
CA ALA A 19 28.90 -9.66 -35.03
C ALA A 19 28.33 -8.40 -34.35
N ILE A 20 28.54 -7.23 -34.96
CA ILE A 20 27.97 -5.96 -34.49
C ILE A 20 26.44 -6.00 -34.57
N GLY A 21 25.89 -6.45 -35.69
CA GLY A 21 24.43 -6.61 -35.86
C GLY A 21 23.83 -7.59 -34.85
N GLY A 22 24.46 -8.77 -34.68
CA GLY A 22 24.03 -9.79 -33.73
C GLY A 22 24.10 -9.34 -32.27
N TYR A 23 25.12 -8.57 -31.90
CA TYR A 23 25.23 -7.96 -30.57
C TYR A 23 24.10 -6.97 -30.30
N LEU A 24 23.78 -6.09 -31.26
CA LEU A 24 22.71 -5.09 -31.12
C LEU A 24 21.33 -5.75 -30.97
N VAL A 25 21.03 -6.76 -31.79
CA VAL A 25 19.79 -7.54 -31.69
C VAL A 25 19.74 -8.30 -30.36
N GLY A 26 20.84 -8.94 -29.96
CA GLY A 26 20.88 -9.68 -28.71
C GLY A 26 20.85 -8.78 -27.46
N LYS A 27 21.31 -7.53 -27.55
CA LYS A 27 21.11 -6.51 -26.51
C LYS A 27 19.63 -6.13 -26.38
N MET A 28 18.92 -5.91 -27.48
CA MET A 28 17.48 -5.63 -27.45
C MET A 28 16.68 -6.79 -26.85
N ILE A 29 17.06 -8.04 -27.16
CA ILE A 29 16.42 -9.23 -26.60
C ILE A 29 16.73 -9.36 -25.10
N ASP A 30 17.99 -9.22 -24.68
CA ASP A 30 18.37 -9.23 -23.26
C ASP A 30 17.62 -8.14 -22.48
N ASP A 31 17.55 -6.91 -23.01
CA ASP A 31 16.84 -5.78 -22.39
C ASP A 31 15.32 -6.05 -22.29
N SER A 32 14.71 -6.67 -23.30
CA SER A 32 13.29 -7.05 -23.29
C SER A 32 12.99 -8.18 -22.29
N MET A 33 13.88 -9.16 -22.15
CA MET A 33 13.75 -10.26 -21.20
C MET A 33 13.92 -9.75 -19.76
N GLN A 34 14.85 -8.82 -19.54
CA GLN A 34 15.07 -8.19 -18.24
C GLN A 34 13.88 -7.30 -17.83
N ARG A 35 13.26 -6.56 -18.77
CA ARG A 35 11.99 -5.85 -18.51
C ARG A 35 10.84 -6.79 -18.17
N LYS A 36 10.71 -7.92 -18.88
CA LYS A 36 9.67 -8.93 -18.60
C LYS A 36 9.88 -9.62 -17.26
N SER A 37 11.12 -9.91 -16.85
CA SER A 37 11.39 -10.50 -15.54
C SER A 37 11.15 -9.50 -14.40
N LEU A 38 11.52 -8.23 -14.58
CA LEU A 38 11.19 -7.14 -13.66
C LEU A 38 9.67 -6.97 -13.51
N GLN A 39 8.92 -6.97 -14.61
CA GLN A 39 7.45 -6.90 -14.57
C GLN A 39 6.82 -8.11 -13.86
N ARG A 40 7.30 -9.33 -14.10
CA ARG A 40 6.83 -10.52 -13.38
C ARG A 40 7.17 -10.47 -11.88
N GLY A 41 8.34 -9.96 -11.53
CA GLY A 41 8.75 -9.76 -10.14
C GLY A 41 7.85 -8.74 -9.44
N GLN A 42 7.56 -7.61 -10.09
CA GLN A 42 6.63 -6.60 -9.58
C GLN A 42 5.20 -7.13 -9.45
N ALA A 43 4.73 -7.95 -10.39
CA ALA A 43 3.42 -8.58 -10.32
C ALA A 43 3.29 -9.51 -9.09
N ARG A 44 4.30 -10.36 -8.84
CA ARG A 44 4.31 -11.24 -7.66
C ARG A 44 4.38 -10.47 -6.35
N LEU A 45 5.22 -9.44 -6.27
CA LEU A 45 5.27 -8.58 -5.08
C LEU A 45 3.93 -7.90 -4.80
N ARG A 46 3.20 -7.54 -5.84
CA ARG A 46 1.86 -6.97 -5.73
C ARG A 46 0.83 -8.01 -5.30
N GLU A 47 0.88 -9.24 -5.82
CA GLU A 47 0.03 -10.36 -5.37
C GLU A 47 0.27 -10.67 -3.88
N ASP A 48 1.53 -10.86 -3.47
CA ASP A 48 1.91 -11.10 -2.06
C ASP A 48 1.42 -9.98 -1.14
N LEU A 49 1.47 -8.72 -1.61
CA LEU A 49 0.95 -7.57 -0.88
C LEU A 49 -0.57 -7.60 -0.72
N ILE A 50 -1.31 -7.90 -1.80
CA ILE A 50 -2.77 -7.95 -1.77
C ILE A 50 -3.23 -9.11 -0.88
N GLU A 51 -2.61 -10.29 -1.00
CA GLU A 51 -2.89 -11.43 -0.14
C GLU A 51 -2.60 -11.11 1.32
N GLY A 52 -1.44 -10.51 1.62
CA GLY A 52 -1.11 -10.11 2.98
C GLY A 52 -2.09 -9.08 3.54
N MET A 53 -2.51 -8.10 2.72
CA MET A 53 -3.52 -7.13 3.11
C MET A 53 -4.89 -7.76 3.33
N LEU A 54 -5.27 -8.75 2.54
CA LEU A 54 -6.50 -9.51 2.72
C LEU A 54 -6.47 -10.25 4.06
N THR A 55 -5.37 -10.95 4.39
CA THR A 55 -5.21 -11.61 5.68
C THR A 55 -5.31 -10.62 6.84
N LEU A 56 -4.68 -9.43 6.75
CA LEU A 56 -4.78 -8.42 7.79
C LEU A 56 -6.20 -7.83 7.91
N ALA A 57 -6.85 -7.53 6.80
CA ALA A 57 -8.22 -7.02 6.78
C ALA A 57 -9.20 -8.04 7.38
N MET A 58 -9.01 -9.33 7.07
CA MET A 58 -9.81 -10.43 7.63
C MET A 58 -9.51 -10.67 9.12
N ALA A 59 -8.28 -10.46 9.56
CA ALA A 59 -7.94 -10.51 10.98
C ALA A 59 -8.62 -9.39 11.78
N VAL A 60 -8.68 -8.18 11.22
CA VAL A 60 -9.43 -7.07 11.79
C VAL A 60 -10.93 -7.41 11.81
N ALA A 61 -11.50 -7.82 10.68
CA ALA A 61 -12.92 -8.12 10.59
C ALA A 61 -13.39 -9.27 11.52
N ARG A 62 -12.49 -10.17 11.91
CA ARG A 62 -12.74 -11.30 12.83
C ARG A 62 -12.22 -11.03 14.25
N ALA A 63 -11.96 -9.78 14.61
CA ALA A 63 -11.30 -9.49 15.89
C ALA A 63 -12.10 -9.98 17.11
N ASP A 64 -13.43 -10.04 17.01
CA ASP A 64 -14.34 -10.56 18.03
C ASP A 64 -14.39 -12.10 18.12
N GLY A 65 -13.62 -12.79 17.27
CA GLY A 65 -13.50 -14.24 17.22
C GLY A 65 -14.58 -14.94 16.38
N ARG A 66 -15.49 -14.21 15.75
CA ARG A 66 -16.47 -14.75 14.79
C ARG A 66 -16.21 -14.12 13.43
N ILE A 67 -16.47 -14.89 12.37
CA ILE A 67 -16.50 -14.33 11.03
C ILE A 67 -17.85 -14.59 10.40
N ASP A 68 -18.61 -13.53 10.19
CA ASP A 68 -19.94 -13.60 9.59
C ASP A 68 -19.92 -13.27 8.09
N ARG A 69 -21.05 -13.50 7.43
CA ARG A 69 -21.16 -13.20 5.99
C ARG A 69 -21.12 -11.68 5.72
N ALA A 70 -21.50 -10.84 6.68
CA ALA A 70 -21.51 -9.39 6.53
C ALA A 70 -20.08 -8.84 6.55
N GLU A 71 -19.21 -9.31 7.44
CA GLU A 71 -17.78 -8.99 7.52
C GLU A 71 -17.04 -9.39 6.24
N VAL A 72 -17.23 -10.63 5.76
CA VAL A 72 -16.63 -11.06 4.49
C VAL A 72 -17.14 -10.20 3.33
N ARG A 73 -18.43 -9.81 3.33
CA ARG A 73 -18.97 -8.89 2.32
C ARG A 73 -18.35 -7.50 2.42
N ARG A 74 -18.14 -6.98 3.63
CA ARG A 74 -17.55 -5.67 3.91
C ARG A 74 -16.12 -5.59 3.37
N VAL A 75 -15.29 -6.57 3.75
CA VAL A 75 -13.91 -6.67 3.26
C VAL A 75 -13.90 -6.80 1.74
N ARG A 76 -14.75 -7.66 1.16
CA ARG A 76 -14.86 -7.79 -0.30
C ARG A 76 -15.19 -6.48 -0.98
N GLN A 77 -16.24 -5.79 -0.52
CA GLN A 77 -16.70 -4.55 -1.12
C GLN A 77 -15.61 -3.47 -1.05
N PHE A 78 -14.88 -3.40 0.06
CA PHE A 78 -13.73 -2.51 0.20
C PHE A 78 -12.66 -2.80 -0.86
N PHE A 79 -12.24 -4.07 -1.03
CA PHE A 79 -11.22 -4.41 -2.01
C PHE A 79 -11.70 -4.21 -3.45
N GLU A 80 -12.95 -4.56 -3.77
CA GLU A 80 -13.56 -4.32 -5.09
C GLU A 80 -13.56 -2.82 -5.45
N GLN A 81 -14.00 -1.97 -4.51
CA GLN A 81 -14.06 -0.52 -4.70
C GLN A 81 -12.68 0.13 -4.73
N SER A 82 -11.76 -0.33 -3.88
CA SER A 82 -10.44 0.28 -3.74
C SER A 82 -9.53 -0.11 -4.89
N LEU A 83 -9.48 -1.40 -5.25
CA LEU A 83 -8.61 -1.92 -6.31
C LEU A 83 -9.24 -1.87 -7.70
N GLY A 84 -10.50 -1.46 -7.83
CA GLY A 84 -11.20 -1.40 -9.12
C GLY A 84 -11.28 -2.77 -9.80
N LEU A 85 -11.38 -3.85 -9.01
CA LEU A 85 -11.33 -5.22 -9.54
C LEU A 85 -12.52 -5.49 -10.46
N ARG A 86 -12.25 -6.17 -11.57
CA ARG A 86 -13.26 -6.57 -12.56
C ARG A 86 -12.97 -7.97 -13.08
N GLY A 87 -14.02 -8.68 -13.49
CA GLY A 87 -13.90 -10.01 -14.11
C GLY A 87 -13.22 -11.03 -13.20
N GLU A 88 -12.20 -11.71 -13.73
CA GLU A 88 -11.47 -12.79 -13.05
C GLU A 88 -10.88 -12.39 -11.70
N ALA A 89 -10.45 -11.13 -11.54
CA ALA A 89 -9.88 -10.64 -10.28
C ALA A 89 -10.90 -10.60 -9.13
N VAL A 90 -12.20 -10.43 -9.44
CA VAL A 90 -13.26 -10.47 -8.43
C VAL A 90 -13.52 -11.90 -7.97
N GLU A 91 -13.49 -12.87 -8.90
CA GLU A 91 -13.63 -14.29 -8.54
C GLU A 91 -12.45 -14.77 -7.70
N TRP A 92 -11.23 -14.39 -8.08
CA TRP A 92 -10.04 -14.64 -7.25
C TRP A 92 -10.19 -14.07 -5.84
N LEU A 93 -10.58 -12.80 -5.71
CA LEU A 93 -10.79 -12.17 -4.40
C LEU A 93 -11.84 -12.94 -3.59
N ARG A 94 -12.94 -13.36 -4.23
CA ARG A 94 -14.01 -14.12 -3.58
C ARG A 94 -13.49 -15.44 -3.03
N ASP A 95 -12.66 -16.14 -3.78
CA ASP A 95 -12.12 -17.43 -3.37
C ASP A 95 -11.03 -17.28 -2.31
N ALA A 96 -10.18 -16.25 -2.40
CA ALA A 96 -9.21 -15.90 -1.37
C ALA A 96 -9.88 -15.57 -0.04
N LEU A 97 -10.94 -14.75 -0.04
CA LEU A 97 -11.71 -14.41 1.16
C LEU A 97 -12.39 -15.64 1.78
N LYS A 98 -12.93 -16.55 0.96
CA LYS A 98 -13.50 -17.80 1.46
C LYS A 98 -12.44 -18.72 2.05
N ALA A 99 -11.26 -18.80 1.43
CA ALA A 99 -10.14 -19.60 1.92
C ALA A 99 -9.67 -19.07 3.28
N GLU A 100 -9.44 -17.76 3.38
CA GLU A 100 -9.05 -17.07 4.61
C GLU A 100 -10.13 -17.20 5.70
N ALA A 101 -11.42 -17.10 5.36
CA ALA A 101 -12.50 -17.29 6.33
C ALA A 101 -12.56 -18.74 6.89
N ARG A 102 -12.19 -19.74 6.08
CA ARG A 102 -12.22 -21.17 6.46
C ARG A 102 -10.99 -21.59 7.24
N ASN A 103 -9.81 -21.17 6.80
CA ASN A 103 -8.54 -21.48 7.43
C ASN A 103 -7.72 -20.19 7.58
N PRO A 104 -8.00 -19.43 8.65
CA PRO A 104 -7.39 -18.12 8.82
C PRO A 104 -5.88 -18.21 9.06
N GLY A 105 -5.13 -17.39 8.34
CA GLY A 105 -3.68 -17.31 8.45
C GLY A 105 -3.20 -16.69 9.76
N ASP A 106 -1.92 -16.86 10.04
CA ASP A 106 -1.25 -16.14 11.13
C ASP A 106 -0.97 -14.69 10.69
N TRP A 107 -1.95 -13.84 10.95
CA TRP A 107 -1.89 -12.43 10.57
C TRP A 107 -0.73 -11.68 11.25
N ARG A 108 -0.25 -12.10 12.43
CA ARG A 108 0.90 -11.48 13.10
C ARG A 108 2.17 -11.76 12.32
N ARG A 109 2.33 -13.00 11.86
CA ARG A 109 3.43 -13.39 10.97
C ARG A 109 3.34 -12.64 9.64
N THR A 110 2.14 -12.53 9.06
CA THR A 110 1.91 -11.74 7.83
C THR A 110 2.28 -10.27 8.02
N ALA A 111 1.85 -9.64 9.11
CA ALA A 111 2.20 -8.26 9.43
C ALA A 111 3.72 -8.06 9.55
N ALA A 112 4.43 -8.99 10.19
CA ALA A 112 5.88 -8.96 10.33
C ALA A 112 6.63 -9.24 9.01
N GLN A 113 6.04 -10.03 8.11
CA GLN A 113 6.58 -10.24 6.77
C GLN A 113 6.43 -8.98 5.91
N LEU A 114 5.22 -8.41 5.87
CA LEU A 114 4.94 -7.18 5.14
C LEU A 114 5.80 -6.02 5.65
N SER A 115 5.99 -5.88 6.96
CA SER A 115 6.83 -4.81 7.51
C SER A 115 8.28 -4.86 6.98
N ARG A 116 8.84 -6.06 6.73
CA ARG A 116 10.18 -6.22 6.16
C ARG A 116 10.26 -5.87 4.68
N GLN A 117 9.16 -5.99 3.95
CA GLN A 117 9.08 -5.72 2.52
C GLN A 117 8.74 -4.25 2.22
N LEU A 118 8.00 -3.61 3.13
CA LEU A 118 7.42 -2.28 2.95
C LEU A 118 8.28 -1.18 3.55
N GLY A 119 8.41 -0.07 2.82
CA GLY A 119 9.00 1.15 3.35
C GLY A 119 8.12 1.79 4.43
N PRO A 120 8.66 2.71 5.24
CA PRO A 120 7.89 3.39 6.30
C PRO A 120 6.64 4.10 5.79
N LEU A 121 6.70 4.64 4.57
CA LEU A 121 5.60 5.35 3.94
C LEU A 121 4.48 4.40 3.50
N ASP A 122 4.84 3.27 2.90
CA ASP A 122 3.88 2.27 2.43
C ASP A 122 3.12 1.66 3.62
N ARG A 123 3.82 1.38 4.72
CA ARG A 123 3.20 0.92 5.98
C ARG A 123 2.11 1.88 6.45
N MET A 124 2.34 3.20 6.38
CA MET A 124 1.35 4.19 6.78
C MET A 124 0.11 4.19 5.86
N VAL A 125 0.32 4.06 4.54
CA VAL A 125 -0.79 3.99 3.56
C VAL A 125 -1.63 2.73 3.80
N LEU A 126 -0.98 1.60 3.96
CA LEU A 126 -1.61 0.31 4.23
C LEU A 126 -2.32 0.31 5.58
N PHE A 127 -1.74 0.97 6.59
CA PHE A 127 -2.34 1.05 7.92
C PHE A 127 -3.64 1.84 7.88
N ARG A 128 -3.66 2.94 7.12
CA ARG A 128 -4.89 3.70 6.91
C ARG A 128 -5.94 2.89 6.14
N LEU A 129 -5.55 2.06 5.18
CA LEU A 129 -6.51 1.17 4.52
C LEU A 129 -7.16 0.19 5.51
N LEU A 130 -6.41 -0.34 6.48
CA LEU A 130 -6.98 -1.21 7.53
C LEU A 130 -7.98 -0.46 8.42
N LEU A 131 -7.70 0.80 8.75
CA LEU A 131 -8.63 1.68 9.47
C LEU A 131 -9.93 1.89 8.69
N GLU A 132 -9.84 2.16 7.38
CA GLU A 132 -11.02 2.33 6.52
C GLU A 132 -11.83 1.03 6.39
N VAL A 133 -11.18 -0.14 6.34
CA VAL A 133 -11.87 -1.44 6.35
C VAL A 133 -12.67 -1.62 7.63
N ALA A 134 -12.06 -1.38 8.79
CA ALA A 134 -12.74 -1.51 10.08
C ALA A 134 -13.94 -0.55 10.18
N ALA A 135 -13.74 0.69 9.74
CA ALA A 135 -14.74 1.75 9.83
C ALA A 135 -15.85 1.68 8.77
N ALA A 136 -15.86 0.66 7.90
CA ALA A 136 -16.76 0.61 6.75
C ALA A 136 -18.25 0.49 7.13
N ASP A 137 -18.59 0.02 8.33
CA ASP A 137 -19.96 0.05 8.88
C ASP A 137 -20.25 1.27 9.77
N GLY A 138 -19.29 2.18 9.91
CA GLY A 138 -19.40 3.43 10.63
C GLY A 138 -18.75 3.44 12.01
N ASN A 139 -18.44 2.30 12.64
CA ASN A 139 -17.83 2.26 13.97
C ASN A 139 -16.71 1.21 14.06
N VAL A 140 -15.68 1.47 14.87
CA VAL A 140 -14.61 0.49 15.11
C VAL A 140 -14.80 -0.07 16.52
N SER A 141 -14.96 -1.38 16.63
CA SER A 141 -15.08 -2.08 17.91
C SER A 141 -13.76 -2.05 18.70
N ALA A 142 -13.83 -2.32 20.01
CA ALA A 142 -12.64 -2.36 20.86
C ALA A 142 -11.68 -3.49 20.44
N GLU A 143 -12.24 -4.60 19.97
CA GLU A 143 -11.55 -5.77 19.47
C GLU A 143 -10.82 -5.46 18.15
N GLU A 144 -11.52 -4.86 17.17
CA GLU A 144 -10.91 -4.43 15.90
C GLU A 144 -9.78 -3.43 16.14
N ARG A 145 -10.02 -2.47 17.04
CA ARG A 145 -9.01 -1.50 17.46
C ARG A 145 -7.77 -2.19 18.02
N ALA A 146 -7.92 -3.19 18.88
CA ALA A 146 -6.78 -3.90 19.46
C ALA A 146 -5.91 -4.59 18.39
N VAL A 147 -6.55 -5.20 17.38
CA VAL A 147 -5.83 -5.81 16.25
C VAL A 147 -5.08 -4.75 15.44
N ILE A 148 -5.74 -3.63 15.10
CA ILE A 148 -5.12 -2.55 14.33
C ILE A 148 -3.95 -1.93 15.11
N GLU A 149 -4.12 -1.62 16.39
CA GLU A 149 -3.03 -1.08 17.22
C GLU A 149 -1.85 -2.04 17.30
N GLU A 150 -2.10 -3.35 17.36
CA GLU A 150 -1.04 -4.36 17.30
C GLU A 150 -0.33 -4.38 15.94
N VAL A 151 -1.04 -4.29 14.81
CA VAL A 151 -0.42 -4.10 13.49
C VAL A 151 0.45 -2.84 13.47
N GLY A 152 -0.05 -1.74 14.03
CA GLY A 152 0.68 -0.47 14.15
C GLY A 152 1.98 -0.61 14.94
N ARG A 153 1.96 -1.38 16.05
CA ARG A 153 3.16 -1.71 16.83
C ARG A 153 4.15 -2.54 16.00
N ILE A 154 3.69 -3.57 15.29
CA ILE A 154 4.55 -4.41 14.43
C ILE A 154 5.21 -3.58 13.32
N TRP A 155 4.49 -2.57 12.80
CA TRP A 155 4.98 -1.71 11.72
C TRP A 155 5.81 -0.52 12.19
N GLY A 156 5.87 -0.27 13.50
CA GLY A 156 6.60 0.83 14.12
C GLY A 156 5.90 2.19 13.98
N LEU A 157 4.57 2.21 13.84
CA LEU A 157 3.78 3.42 13.60
C LEU A 157 3.34 4.14 14.88
N GLY A 158 3.51 3.52 16.05
CA GLY A 158 3.02 4.07 17.33
C GLY A 158 1.49 4.19 17.39
N GLY A 159 0.95 4.77 18.48
CA GLY A 159 -0.50 4.99 18.64
C GLY A 159 -1.03 6.27 17.98
N ALA A 160 -0.14 7.18 17.57
CA ALA A 160 -0.52 8.49 17.04
C ALA A 160 -1.39 8.41 15.77
N PRO A 161 -1.11 7.55 14.77
CA PRO A 161 -1.92 7.51 13.54
C PRO A 161 -3.36 7.09 13.77
N PHE A 162 -3.59 6.14 14.69
CA PHE A 162 -4.95 5.71 15.05
C PHE A 162 -5.72 6.84 15.75
N ASN A 163 -5.10 7.48 16.75
CA ASN A 163 -5.73 8.57 17.49
C ASN A 163 -6.07 9.76 16.61
N SER A 164 -5.15 10.15 15.70
CA SER A 164 -5.40 11.23 14.74
C SER A 164 -6.56 10.91 13.79
N TRP A 165 -6.64 9.66 13.33
CA TRP A 165 -7.76 9.19 12.48
C TRP A 165 -9.09 9.17 13.25
N GLN A 166 -9.10 8.70 14.49
CA GLN A 166 -10.30 8.69 15.34
C GLN A 166 -10.78 10.12 15.61
N GLN A 167 -9.87 11.02 15.98
CA GLN A 167 -10.19 12.43 16.24
C GLN A 167 -10.78 13.13 15.01
N GLN A 168 -10.29 12.80 13.80
CA GLN A 168 -10.85 13.30 12.55
C GLN A 168 -12.34 12.95 12.39
N ARG A 169 -12.75 11.74 12.78
CA ARG A 169 -14.15 11.29 12.66
C ARG A 169 -15.04 11.87 13.77
N GLU A 170 -14.50 12.07 14.97
CA GLU A 170 -15.28 12.55 16.11
C GLU A 170 -15.42 14.08 16.17
N GLN A 171 -14.34 14.82 15.91
CA GLN A 171 -14.26 16.27 16.16
C GLN A 171 -14.20 17.11 14.87
N GLY A 172 -14.09 16.47 13.70
CA GLY A 172 -13.95 17.14 12.42
C GLY A 172 -12.58 17.79 12.20
N ARG A 173 -12.44 18.52 11.09
CA ARG A 173 -11.16 19.11 10.63
C ARG A 173 -10.88 20.45 11.32
N GLY A 174 -10.50 20.40 12.60
CA GLY A 174 -10.08 21.55 13.40
C GLY A 174 -8.55 21.72 13.53
N ARG A 175 -8.11 22.66 14.38
CA ARG A 175 -6.68 22.96 14.60
C ARG A 175 -5.90 21.76 15.17
N ALA A 176 -6.45 21.07 16.16
CA ALA A 176 -5.82 19.88 16.75
C ALA A 176 -5.59 18.77 15.72
N TRP A 177 -6.58 18.53 14.86
CA TRP A 177 -6.46 17.61 13.73
C TRP A 177 -5.35 18.06 12.77
N ALA A 178 -5.33 19.34 12.40
CA ALA A 178 -4.34 19.86 11.46
C ALA A 178 -2.89 19.71 11.97
N LEU A 179 -2.68 19.90 13.27
CA LEU A 179 -1.39 19.63 13.91
C LEU A 179 -1.03 18.14 13.87
N GLY A 180 -1.99 17.26 14.17
CA GLY A 180 -1.80 15.81 14.08
C GLY A 180 -1.44 15.33 12.67
N VAL A 181 -2.07 15.89 11.63
CA VAL A 181 -1.77 15.59 10.21
C VAL A 181 -0.37 16.06 9.83
N LEU A 182 0.07 17.21 10.32
CA LEU A 182 1.42 17.70 10.08
C LEU A 182 2.49 17.07 11.00
N GLU A 183 2.09 16.13 11.86
CA GLU A 183 2.95 15.47 12.86
C GLU A 183 3.59 16.49 13.83
N LEU A 184 2.81 17.50 14.23
CA LEU A 184 3.22 18.58 15.13
C LEU A 184 2.45 18.52 16.45
N THR A 185 3.05 19.08 17.50
CA THR A 185 2.44 19.28 18.82
C THR A 185 2.32 20.77 19.12
N GLU A 186 1.35 21.18 19.94
CA GLU A 186 1.30 22.57 20.40
C GLU A 186 2.36 22.87 21.46
N PRO A 187 2.91 24.11 21.49
CA PRO A 187 2.73 25.17 20.50
C PRO A 187 3.64 24.96 19.27
N ALA A 188 3.08 25.08 18.06
CA ALA A 188 3.85 25.00 16.80
C ALA A 188 3.97 26.38 16.15
N SER A 189 5.20 26.79 15.84
CA SER A 189 5.49 28.04 15.13
C SER A 189 5.19 27.96 13.63
N GLU A 190 4.98 29.11 12.99
CA GLU A 190 4.71 29.18 11.55
C GLU A 190 5.85 28.55 10.71
N ALA A 191 7.10 28.74 11.14
CA ALA A 191 8.27 28.14 10.51
C ALA A 191 8.25 26.60 10.59
N GLU A 192 7.83 26.04 11.73
CA GLU A 192 7.68 24.59 11.92
C GLU A 192 6.55 24.03 11.05
N ILE A 193 5.41 24.72 11.01
CA ILE A 193 4.26 24.37 10.16
C ILE A 193 4.68 24.30 8.69
N GLN A 194 5.37 25.33 8.20
CA GLN A 194 5.81 25.40 6.81
C GLN A 194 6.87 24.33 6.47
N ARG A 195 7.77 24.05 7.42
CA ARG A 195 8.78 22.99 7.27
C ARG A 195 8.15 21.61 7.24
N ALA A 196 7.21 21.33 8.13
CA ALA A 196 6.47 20.07 8.19
C ALA A 196 5.67 19.84 6.91
N TYR A 197 4.95 20.86 6.43
CA TYR A 197 4.20 20.79 5.18
C TYR A 197 5.10 20.42 3.98
N ARG A 198 6.21 21.14 3.76
CA ARG A 198 7.14 20.85 2.65
C ARG A 198 7.73 19.44 2.73
N ARG A 199 8.06 18.99 3.96
CA ARG A 199 8.56 17.63 4.21
C ARG A 199 7.52 16.59 3.78
N LEU A 200 6.29 16.72 4.28
CA LEU A 200 5.22 15.76 4.04
C LEU A 200 4.76 15.73 2.58
N VAL A 201 4.68 16.88 1.90
CA VAL A 201 4.36 16.93 0.46
C VAL A 201 5.33 16.11 -0.38
N ARG A 202 6.64 16.21 -0.09
CA ARG A 202 7.68 15.45 -0.81
C ARG A 202 7.66 13.97 -0.45
N GLU A 203 7.37 13.64 0.81
CA GLU A 203 7.39 12.27 1.31
C GLU A 203 6.13 11.50 0.91
N LYS A 204 4.96 12.12 0.94
CA LYS A 204 3.64 11.51 0.77
C LYS A 204 3.02 11.74 -0.61
N HIS A 205 3.79 12.25 -1.58
CA HIS A 205 3.27 12.49 -2.93
C HIS A 205 2.70 11.19 -3.55
N PRO A 206 1.49 11.21 -4.14
CA PRO A 206 0.80 10.00 -4.62
C PRO A 206 1.62 9.18 -5.61
N ASP A 207 2.39 9.82 -6.50
CA ASP A 207 3.23 9.13 -7.49
C ASP A 207 4.23 8.15 -6.89
N ARG A 208 4.64 8.36 -5.63
CA ARG A 208 5.56 7.43 -4.95
C ARG A 208 4.95 6.07 -4.69
N PHE A 209 3.62 5.99 -4.67
CA PHE A 209 2.85 4.77 -4.35
C PHE A 209 2.27 4.08 -5.58
N ALA A 210 2.51 4.61 -6.79
CA ALA A 210 2.05 4.00 -8.04
C ALA A 210 2.49 2.53 -8.19
N HIS A 211 3.64 2.17 -7.63
CA HIS A 211 4.18 0.81 -7.65
C HIS A 211 3.36 -0.21 -6.84
N LEU A 212 2.56 0.24 -5.87
CA LEU A 212 1.67 -0.61 -5.08
C LEU A 212 0.35 -0.89 -5.83
N GLY A 213 -0.03 -0.02 -6.77
CA GLY A 213 -1.25 -0.09 -7.55
C GLY A 213 -2.20 1.09 -7.31
N GLU A 214 -3.21 1.21 -8.17
CA GLU A 214 -4.12 2.37 -8.20
C GLU A 214 -4.85 2.64 -6.88
N ALA A 215 -5.28 1.60 -6.15
CA ALA A 215 -5.92 1.75 -4.84
C ALA A 215 -5.04 2.50 -3.84
N PHE A 216 -3.79 2.06 -3.72
CA PHE A 216 -2.83 2.60 -2.77
C PHE A 216 -2.41 4.01 -3.18
N GLN A 217 -2.29 4.26 -4.49
CA GLN A 217 -2.05 5.60 -5.02
C GLN A 217 -3.22 6.55 -4.72
N LYS A 218 -4.47 6.08 -4.85
CA LYS A 218 -5.67 6.85 -4.47
C LYS A 218 -5.66 7.16 -2.97
N GLN A 219 -5.34 6.19 -2.12
CA GLN A 219 -5.24 6.42 -0.68
C GLN A 219 -4.15 7.43 -0.33
N ALA A 220 -3.00 7.34 -0.97
CA ALA A 220 -1.93 8.33 -0.80
C ALA A 220 -2.36 9.73 -1.28
N HIS A 221 -3.16 9.81 -2.33
CA HIS A 221 -3.75 11.07 -2.79
C HIS A 221 -4.71 11.67 -1.76
N GLU A 222 -5.58 10.86 -1.14
CA GLU A 222 -6.47 11.32 -0.07
C GLU A 222 -5.67 11.86 1.12
N GLN A 223 -4.61 11.17 1.55
CA GLN A 223 -3.69 11.66 2.58
C GLN A 223 -3.00 12.97 2.16
N PHE A 224 -2.64 13.10 0.88
CA PHE A 224 -2.03 14.31 0.36
C PHE A 224 -2.96 15.52 0.43
N VAL A 225 -4.24 15.33 0.10
CA VAL A 225 -5.27 16.37 0.24
C VAL A 225 -5.45 16.77 1.70
N GLU A 226 -5.44 15.81 2.63
CA GLU A 226 -5.49 16.10 4.07
C GLU A 226 -4.32 16.99 4.53
N ILE A 227 -3.10 16.72 4.05
CA ILE A 227 -1.92 17.54 4.34
C ILE A 227 -2.10 18.99 3.87
N GLN A 228 -2.66 19.18 2.66
CA GLN A 228 -2.93 20.53 2.13
C GLN A 228 -3.97 21.27 2.96
N GLU A 229 -5.03 20.58 3.37
CA GLU A 229 -6.08 21.19 4.18
C GLU A 229 -5.62 21.51 5.61
N ALA A 230 -4.83 20.63 6.22
CA ALA A 230 -4.22 20.87 7.52
C ALA A 230 -3.33 22.13 7.50
N TYR A 231 -2.50 22.27 6.46
CA TYR A 231 -1.70 23.49 6.29
C TYR A 231 -2.60 24.73 6.19
N ARG A 232 -3.65 24.68 5.35
CA ARG A 232 -4.61 25.79 5.19
C ARG A 232 -5.23 26.22 6.52
N ILE A 233 -5.67 25.28 7.35
CA ILE A 233 -6.29 25.57 8.66
C ILE A 233 -5.31 26.22 9.65
N LEU A 234 -4.04 25.84 9.59
CA LEU A 234 -3.03 26.38 10.51
C LEU A 234 -2.50 27.75 10.11
N THR A 235 -2.65 28.11 8.82
CA THR A 235 -2.21 29.39 8.26
C THR A 235 -3.36 30.36 7.92
N SER A 236 -4.61 29.96 8.15
CA SER A 236 -5.80 30.81 8.01
C SER A 236 -6.08 31.60 9.27
#